data_AF-A0A349HAB9-F1
#
_entry.id   AF-A0A349HAB9-F1
#
_cell.length_a   1.000
_cell.length_b   1.000
_cell.length_c   1.000
_cell.angle_alpha   90.00
_cell.angle_beta   90.00
_cell.angle_gamma   90.00
#
_symmetry.space_group_name_H-M   'P 1'
#
loop_
_entity.id
_entity.type
_entity.pdbx_description
1 polymer ?
#
loop_
_entity_poly.entity_id
_entity_poly.type
_entity_poly.pdbx_seq_one_letter_code
_entity_poly.pdbx_strand_id
1 'polypeptide(L)'
;MTFRNRIIAFAVALTAIFWLSGFSPSKKAGGDAVATRNCKMDAIKQSVCVYQAILDDVDKNYSLRGGGGISRIVQNSTSTYSVHLLQEEREDVRTYEVKVAPNGTVTITGVTEKTISHSR
;
A
#
# COMPACT_ATOMS: atom_id res chain seq x y z
N MET A 1 -16.19 61.97 36.01
CA MET A 1 -14.82 62.53 36.14
C MET A 1 -13.86 61.68 35.33
N THR A 2 -13.36 62.26 34.26
CA THR A 2 -12.22 61.83 33.45
C THR A 2 -10.95 61.73 34.28
N PHE A 3 -10.14 60.68 34.10
CA PHE A 3 -8.68 60.82 34.14
C PHE A 3 -8.02 59.86 33.14
N ARG A 4 -7.06 60.43 32.41
CA ARG A 4 -6.37 59.97 31.22
C ARG A 4 -4.87 60.11 31.52
N ASN A 5 -4.06 59.07 31.33
CA ASN A 5 -2.63 59.09 30.96
C ASN A 5 -2.06 57.66 31.13
N ARG A 6 -1.57 56.97 30.10
CA ARG A 6 -0.35 57.12 29.25
C ARG A 6 0.92 56.52 29.88
N ILE A 7 1.71 55.88 28.99
CA ILE A 7 3.11 55.40 29.08
C ILE A 7 3.22 54.09 29.92
N ILE A 8 3.92 52.99 29.56
CA ILE A 8 5.20 52.79 28.85
C ILE A 8 5.21 51.41 28.15
N ALA A 9 5.70 51.40 26.91
CA ALA A 9 6.06 50.19 26.18
C ALA A 9 7.32 49.56 26.77
N PHE A 10 7.29 48.25 27.06
CA PHE A 10 8.50 47.44 27.20
C PHE A 10 8.46 46.33 26.16
N ALA A 11 9.21 46.55 25.10
CA ALA A 11 9.62 45.50 24.18
C ALA A 11 10.57 44.57 24.93
N VAL A 12 10.17 43.32 25.12
CA VAL A 12 11.11 42.24 25.47
C VAL A 12 11.21 41.37 24.23
N ALA A 13 12.23 41.65 23.43
CA ALA A 13 12.70 40.77 22.37
C ALA A 13 13.26 39.51 23.03
N LEU A 14 12.46 38.44 23.05
CA LEU A 14 12.90 37.11 23.45
C LEU A 14 13.37 36.38 22.18
N THR A 15 14.66 36.52 21.89
CA THR A 15 15.38 35.73 20.88
C THR A 15 15.54 34.30 21.41
N ALA A 16 14.55 33.45 21.15
CA ALA A 16 14.72 32.01 21.31
C ALA A 16 15.46 31.46 20.08
N ILE A 17 16.78 31.41 20.18
CA ILE A 17 17.64 30.62 19.31
C ILE A 17 17.39 29.16 19.69
N PHE A 18 16.51 28.48 18.96
CA PHE A 18 16.39 27.02 19.00
C PHE A 18 16.81 26.46 17.65
N TRP A 19 18.09 26.06 17.58
CA TRP A 19 18.55 25.12 16.57
C TRP A 19 17.90 23.76 16.84
N LEU A 20 16.82 23.46 16.13
CA LEU A 20 16.39 22.09 15.88
C LEU A 20 16.39 21.88 14.38
N SER A 21 17.45 21.20 13.95
CA SER A 21 17.52 20.36 12.77
C SER A 21 16.16 20.00 12.16
N GLY A 22 15.91 20.55 10.97
CA GLY A 22 15.31 19.85 9.84
C GLY A 22 14.09 18.97 10.12
N PHE A 23 12.98 19.53 10.60
CA PHE A 23 11.67 18.95 10.31
C PHE A 23 11.24 19.39 8.91
N SER A 24 11.74 18.67 7.90
CA SER A 24 11.10 18.68 6.60
C SER A 24 9.66 18.19 6.80
N PRO A 25 8.62 18.93 6.36
CA PRO A 25 7.28 18.39 6.32
C PRO A 25 7.34 17.16 5.42
N SER A 26 7.16 15.98 6.03
CA SER A 26 7.04 14.72 5.31
C SER A 26 5.90 14.93 4.32
N LYS A 27 6.24 15.01 3.02
CA LYS A 27 5.23 15.04 1.98
C LYS A 27 4.35 13.84 2.27
N LYS A 28 3.09 14.08 2.64
CA LYS A 28 2.05 13.06 2.57
C LYS A 28 2.30 12.34 1.27
N ALA A 29 2.59 11.04 1.33
CA ALA A 29 2.52 10.19 0.16
C ALA A 29 1.10 10.40 -0.34
N GLY A 30 0.96 11.25 -1.37
CA GLY A 30 -0.27 11.36 -2.10
C GLY A 30 -0.57 9.94 -2.52
N GLY A 31 -1.72 9.43 -2.11
CA GLY A 31 -2.30 8.30 -2.80
C GLY A 31 -2.53 8.81 -4.21
N ASP A 32 -1.53 8.64 -5.06
CA ASP A 32 -1.72 8.74 -6.50
C ASP A 32 -2.85 7.78 -6.78
N ALA A 33 -4.01 8.32 -7.12
CA ALA A 33 -5.10 7.55 -7.70
C ALA A 33 -4.45 6.65 -8.73
N VAL A 34 -4.54 5.33 -8.53
CA VAL A 34 -3.79 4.31 -9.26
C VAL A 34 -3.76 4.72 -10.73
N ALA A 35 -2.67 5.36 -11.15
CA ALA A 35 -2.57 5.91 -12.48
C ALA A 35 -2.83 4.73 -13.40
N THR A 36 -3.79 4.85 -14.31
CA THR A 36 -4.22 3.75 -15.19
C THR A 36 -2.99 3.21 -15.88
N ARG A 37 -2.37 2.16 -15.30
CA ARG A 37 -1.04 1.73 -15.72
C ARG A 37 -1.26 1.13 -17.08
N ASN A 38 -0.56 1.67 -18.07
CA ASN A 38 -0.62 1.11 -19.41
C ASN A 38 0.10 -0.24 -19.36
N CYS A 39 -0.65 -1.33 -19.16
CA CYS A 39 -0.15 -2.69 -19.06
C CYS A 39 0.21 -3.27 -20.44
N LYS A 40 0.59 -2.41 -21.40
CA LYS A 40 1.00 -2.81 -22.76
C LYS A 40 2.24 -3.70 -22.69
N MET A 41 2.12 -4.90 -23.28
CA MET A 41 3.09 -5.88 -23.83
C MET A 41 4.51 -6.06 -23.25
N ASP A 42 4.97 -5.22 -22.32
CA ASP A 42 6.17 -5.48 -21.55
C ASP A 42 5.82 -6.46 -20.43
N ALA A 43 6.52 -7.60 -20.38
CA ALA A 43 6.22 -8.68 -19.46
C ALA A 43 6.26 -8.22 -18.00
N ILE A 44 7.19 -7.32 -17.66
CA ILE A 44 7.33 -6.80 -16.30
C ILE A 44 6.16 -5.88 -15.95
N LYS A 45 5.79 -4.94 -16.83
CA LYS A 45 4.60 -4.09 -16.62
C LYS A 45 3.32 -4.92 -16.53
N GLN A 46 3.21 -5.98 -17.33
CA GLN A 46 2.08 -6.89 -17.26
C GLN A 46 2.02 -7.60 -15.91
N SER A 47 3.14 -8.16 -15.42
CA SER A 47 3.20 -8.77 -14.08
C SER A 47 2.83 -7.76 -12.99
N VAL A 48 3.30 -6.52 -13.08
CA VAL A 48 2.94 -5.45 -12.12
C VAL A 48 1.43 -5.18 -12.12
N CYS A 49 0.78 -5.14 -13.28
CA CYS A 49 -0.67 -4.96 -13.36
C CYS A 49 -1.43 -6.16 -12.81
N VAL A 50 -0.96 -7.38 -13.09
CA VAL A 50 -1.54 -8.59 -12.52
C VAL A 50 -1.42 -8.59 -11.00
N TYR A 51 -0.25 -8.22 -10.46
CA TYR A 51 -0.05 -8.09 -9.02
C TYR A 51 -1.00 -7.07 -8.42
N GLN A 52 -1.22 -5.92 -9.06
CA GLN A 52 -2.18 -4.94 -8.55
C GLN A 52 -3.60 -5.51 -8.48
N ALA A 53 -4.09 -6.15 -9.56
CA ALA A 53 -5.41 -6.78 -9.56
C ALA A 53 -5.55 -7.85 -8.47
N ILE A 54 -4.49 -8.64 -8.27
CA ILE A 54 -4.42 -9.64 -7.22
C ILE A 54 -4.43 -8.98 -5.83
N LEU A 55 -3.66 -7.91 -5.61
CA LEU A 55 -3.62 -7.18 -4.34
C LEU A 55 -4.97 -6.56 -4.01
N ASP A 56 -5.65 -5.99 -5.01
CA ASP A 56 -6.99 -5.42 -4.86
C ASP A 56 -8.01 -6.52 -4.49
N ASP A 57 -7.91 -7.71 -5.09
CA ASP A 57 -8.74 -8.86 -4.71
C ASP A 57 -8.43 -9.37 -3.29
N VAL A 58 -7.15 -9.49 -2.93
CA VAL A 58 -6.74 -9.91 -1.57
C VAL A 58 -7.28 -8.95 -0.53
N ASP A 59 -7.11 -7.64 -0.72
CA ASP A 59 -7.67 -6.66 0.22
C ASP A 59 -9.19 -6.80 0.28
N LYS A 60 -9.88 -6.92 -0.86
CA LYS A 60 -11.35 -7.01 -0.84
C LYS A 60 -11.89 -8.31 -0.23
N ASN A 61 -11.28 -9.45 -0.52
CA ASN A 61 -11.91 -10.76 -0.36
C ASN A 61 -11.23 -11.68 0.67
N TYR A 62 -9.98 -11.42 1.08
CA TYR A 62 -9.34 -12.21 2.13
C TYR A 62 -9.73 -11.71 3.53
N SER A 63 -10.49 -12.51 4.27
CA SER A 63 -11.09 -12.13 5.56
C SER A 63 -10.16 -12.28 6.76
N LEU A 64 -9.17 -13.15 6.68
CA LEU A 64 -8.30 -13.52 7.80
C LEU A 64 -7.14 -12.52 7.94
N ARG A 65 -7.41 -11.36 8.56
CA ARG A 65 -6.44 -10.25 8.69
C ARG A 65 -5.59 -10.26 9.97
N GLY A 66 -5.40 -11.41 10.62
CA GLY A 66 -4.65 -11.52 11.90
C GLY A 66 -3.23 -12.08 11.73
N GLY A 67 -2.30 -11.70 12.62
CA GLY A 67 -0.99 -12.37 12.83
C GLY A 67 0.09 -12.27 11.73
N GLY A 68 -0.29 -12.09 10.47
CA GLY A 68 0.66 -12.00 9.35
C GLY A 68 0.14 -11.19 8.17
N GLY A 69 0.63 -11.48 6.97
CA GLY A 69 0.34 -10.71 5.75
C GLY A 69 0.86 -11.38 4.49
N ILE A 70 0.87 -10.65 3.36
CA ILE A 70 1.38 -11.17 2.09
C ILE A 70 2.89 -11.40 2.22
N SER A 71 3.33 -12.65 2.10
CA SER A 71 4.75 -13.01 2.14
C SER A 71 5.39 -12.99 0.77
N ARG A 72 4.70 -13.51 -0.24
CA ARG A 72 5.15 -13.49 -1.64
C ARG A 72 3.98 -13.62 -2.61
N ILE A 73 4.21 -13.11 -3.81
CA ILE A 73 3.38 -13.33 -4.99
C ILE A 73 4.27 -13.99 -6.04
N VAL A 74 3.85 -15.14 -6.56
CA VAL A 74 4.63 -15.96 -7.48
C VAL A 74 3.84 -16.14 -8.77
N GLN A 75 4.49 -15.94 -9.91
CA GLN A 75 3.95 -16.36 -11.21
C GLN A 75 4.28 -17.84 -11.42
N ASN A 76 3.26 -18.70 -11.42
CA ASN A 76 3.43 -20.14 -11.63
C ASN A 76 3.46 -20.51 -13.12
N SER A 77 2.74 -19.76 -13.95
CA SER A 77 2.72 -19.89 -15.41
C SER A 77 2.34 -18.56 -16.07
N THR A 78 2.18 -18.53 -17.40
CA THR A 78 1.73 -17.33 -18.13
C THR A 78 0.42 -16.74 -17.60
N SER A 79 -0.51 -17.58 -17.13
CA SER A 79 -1.86 -17.17 -16.70
C SER A 79 -2.22 -17.55 -15.27
N THR A 80 -1.27 -18.10 -14.49
CA THR A 80 -1.55 -18.53 -13.12
C THR A 80 -0.54 -17.95 -12.13
N TYR A 81 -1.05 -17.48 -11.00
CA TYR A 81 -0.29 -16.79 -9.96
C TYR A 81 -0.72 -17.30 -8.58
N SER A 82 0.20 -17.38 -7.63
CA SER A 82 -0.11 -17.68 -6.23
C SER A 82 0.29 -16.52 -5.33
N VAL A 83 -0.62 -16.15 -4.43
CA VAL A 83 -0.33 -15.27 -3.29
C VAL A 83 -0.24 -16.13 -2.06
N HIS A 84 0.84 -15.96 -1.32
CA HIS A 84 1.07 -16.62 -0.05
C HIS A 84 0.87 -15.61 1.08
N LEU A 85 0.02 -15.97 2.02
CA LEU A 85 -0.40 -15.16 3.15
C LEU A 85 0.02 -15.89 4.42
N LEU A 86 1.00 -15.34 5.13
CA LEU A 86 1.46 -15.93 6.37
C LEU A 86 0.47 -15.66 7.49
N GLN A 87 0.31 -16.66 8.34
CA GLN A 87 -0.45 -16.65 9.57
C GLN A 87 0.39 -17.37 10.64
N GLU A 88 -0.01 -17.27 11.91
CA GLU A 88 0.62 -18.09 12.95
C GLU A 88 0.47 -19.57 12.61
N GLU A 89 1.61 -20.26 12.49
CA GLU A 89 1.71 -21.72 12.26
C GLU A 89 1.11 -22.24 10.95
N ARG A 90 0.71 -21.36 10.02
CA ARG A 90 0.18 -21.76 8.72
C ARG A 90 0.43 -20.71 7.62
N GLU A 91 0.36 -21.15 6.38
CA GLU A 91 0.38 -20.32 5.19
C GLU A 91 -0.91 -20.56 4.39
N ASP A 92 -1.68 -19.50 4.18
CA ASP A 92 -2.82 -19.55 3.26
C ASP A 92 -2.33 -19.16 1.86
N VAL A 93 -2.67 -19.98 0.87
CA VAL A 93 -2.26 -19.82 -0.52
C VAL A 93 -3.50 -19.62 -1.37
N ARG A 94 -3.62 -18.43 -1.98
CA ARG A 94 -4.65 -18.12 -2.97
C ARG A 94 -4.04 -18.22 -4.35
N THR A 95 -4.55 -19.11 -5.20
CA THR A 95 -4.09 -19.29 -6.58
C THR A 95 -5.10 -18.68 -7.54
N TYR A 96 -4.62 -17.76 -8.37
CA TYR A 96 -5.38 -16.96 -9.31
C TYR A 96 -5.15 -17.45 -10.73
N GLU A 97 -6.25 -17.57 -11.47
CA GLU A 97 -6.22 -17.60 -12.92
C GLU A 97 -6.53 -16.21 -13.46
N VAL A 98 -5.70 -15.73 -14.39
CA VAL A 98 -5.82 -14.39 -14.94
C VAL A 98 -5.83 -14.40 -16.47
N LYS A 99 -6.62 -13.51 -17.05
CA LYS A 99 -6.56 -13.15 -18.46
C LYS A 99 -6.08 -11.71 -18.58
N VAL A 100 -5.15 -11.49 -19.52
CA VAL A 100 -4.70 -10.14 -19.88
C VAL A 100 -5.13 -9.90 -21.32
N ALA A 101 -6.03 -8.93 -21.52
CA ALA A 101 -6.48 -8.54 -22.84
C ALA A 101 -5.39 -7.74 -23.60
N PRO A 102 -5.44 -7.64 -24.94
CA PRO A 102 -4.45 -6.90 -25.72
C PRO A 102 -4.32 -5.41 -25.35
N ASN A 103 -5.37 -4.83 -24.77
CA ASN A 103 -5.36 -3.47 -24.25
C ASN A 103 -4.72 -3.34 -22.85
N GLY A 104 -4.19 -4.43 -22.29
CA GLY A 104 -3.58 -4.48 -20.96
C GLY A 104 -4.57 -4.69 -19.81
N THR A 105 -5.86 -4.86 -20.09
CA THR A 105 -6.86 -5.09 -19.03
C THR A 105 -6.65 -6.46 -18.41
N VAL A 106 -6.46 -6.51 -17.10
CA VAL A 106 -6.35 -7.75 -16.33
C VAL A 106 -7.72 -8.14 -15.81
N THR A 107 -8.08 -9.41 -15.93
CA THR A 107 -9.29 -9.99 -15.36
C THR A 107 -8.94 -11.27 -14.62
N ILE A 108 -9.30 -11.34 -13.33
CA ILE A 108 -9.24 -12.58 -12.56
C ILE A 108 -10.42 -13.45 -12.98
N THR A 109 -10.14 -14.64 -13.52
CA THR A 109 -11.16 -15.59 -14.00
C THR A 109 -11.47 -16.69 -13.01
N GLY A 110 -10.59 -16.92 -12.03
CA GLY A 110 -10.78 -17.91 -11.00
C GLY A 110 -9.85 -17.68 -9.82
N VAL A 111 -10.30 -18.06 -8.63
CA VAL A 111 -9.50 -18.08 -7.40
C VAL A 111 -9.74 -19.41 -6.70
N THR A 112 -8.66 -20.07 -6.30
CA THR A 112 -8.70 -21.27 -5.46
C THR A 112 -7.86 -21.03 -4.21
N GLU A 113 -8.25 -21.64 -3.10
CA GLU A 113 -7.59 -21.41 -1.81
C GLU A 113 -7.13 -22.74 -1.21
N LYS A 114 -5.97 -22.71 -0.57
CA LYS A 114 -5.41 -23.84 0.17
C LYS A 114 -4.70 -23.32 1.41
N THR A 115 -4.82 -24.05 2.52
CA THR A 115 -4.00 -23.81 3.72
C THR A 115 -2.89 -24.86 3.81
N ILE A 116 -1.69 -24.41 4.15
CA ILE A 116 -0.53 -25.24 4.45
C ILE A 116 -0.23 -25.06 5.94
N SER A 117 -0.34 -26.12 6.72
CA SER A 117 0.03 -26.11 8.13
C SER A 117 1.54 -26.37 8.28
N HIS A 118 2.18 -25.61 9.16
CA HIS A 118 3.56 -25.82 9.56
C HIS A 118 3.57 -26.44 10.97
N SER A 119 3.14 -27.70 11.09
CA SER A 119 3.31 -28.43 12.35
C SER A 119 4.80 -28.70 12.58
N ARG A 120 5.31 -28.35 13.76
CA ARG A 120 6.68 -28.60 14.19
C ARG A 120 6.92 -30.09 14.49
#